data_AF-A0ABD2YUK7-F1
#
_entry.id   AF-A0ABD2YUK7-F1
#
_cell.length_a   1.000
_cell.length_b   1.000
_cell.length_c   1.000
_cell.angle_alpha   90.00
_cell.angle_beta   90.00
_cell.angle_gamma   90.00
#
_symmetry.space_group_name_H-M   'P 1'
#
loop_
_entity.id
_entity.type
_entity.pdbx_description
1 polymer ?
#
loop_
_entity_poly.entity_id
_entity_poly.type
_entity_poly.pdbx_seq_one_letter_code
_entity_poly.pdbx_strand_id
1 'polypeptide(L)'
;MHPPLKTLFFNPLRRHHLPLRLLHHRYLHPQPPPPPPTIEYPLTHPIYTIWAANISLGKTLISAGLSIAFLTSTSTVVNIPKKFVYLKPIQTGFPNYSDSLFVYRKFSKFFLRNRPEFSIFASNHVLNASGPAARALLGECWESGGFRSGKIGNFGGGFESLGWYEERKLEGVENDGTKGAGACSELICKTVYGWREQILPHLAEEREGAALEDSELLEMLKRGMQNGVGKDGNKDVGATCVIENDGGVASPCPSG
;
A
#
# COMPACT_ATOMS: atom_id res chain seq x y z
N MET A 1 -54.50 -16.31 -69.44
CA MET A 1 -53.85 -15.02 -69.14
C MET A 1 -52.81 -15.25 -68.05
N HIS A 2 -51.54 -15.32 -68.43
CA HIS A 2 -50.37 -15.39 -67.54
C HIS A 2 -49.50 -14.16 -67.84
N PRO A 3 -48.95 -13.45 -66.83
CA PRO A 3 -47.87 -12.50 -67.09
C PRO A 3 -46.49 -13.19 -67.04
N PRO A 4 -45.54 -12.80 -67.91
CA PRO A 4 -44.23 -13.42 -68.01
C PRO A 4 -43.17 -12.74 -67.13
N LEU A 5 -42.15 -13.52 -66.74
CA LEU A 5 -40.89 -13.07 -66.16
C LEU A 5 -40.18 -12.10 -67.11
N LYS A 6 -39.66 -10.98 -66.58
CA LYS A 6 -38.70 -10.11 -67.27
C LYS A 6 -37.31 -10.32 -66.70
N THR A 7 -36.46 -10.84 -67.57
CA THR A 7 -35.02 -11.02 -67.46
C THR A 7 -34.26 -9.69 -67.35
N LEU A 8 -33.20 -9.73 -66.53
CA LEU A 8 -32.20 -8.70 -66.31
C LEU A 8 -31.41 -8.39 -67.58
N PHE A 9 -31.26 -7.12 -67.92
CA PHE A 9 -30.23 -6.63 -68.84
C PHE A 9 -29.32 -5.64 -68.12
N PHE A 10 -28.04 -6.01 -68.06
CA PHE A 10 -26.94 -5.20 -67.57
C PHE A 10 -26.60 -4.10 -68.57
N ASN A 11 -26.57 -2.84 -68.11
CA ASN A 11 -25.90 -1.74 -68.83
C ASN A 11 -24.44 -1.63 -68.38
N PRO A 12 -23.47 -1.46 -69.29
CA PRO A 12 -22.07 -1.29 -68.94
C PRO A 12 -21.80 0.19 -68.64
N LEU A 13 -21.61 0.54 -67.37
CA LEU A 13 -21.20 1.89 -66.97
C LEU A 13 -19.77 1.88 -66.42
N ARG A 14 -18.89 2.46 -67.23
CA ARG A 14 -17.64 3.17 -66.92
C ARG A 14 -16.85 2.71 -65.69
N ARG A 15 -15.71 2.07 -65.97
CA ARG A 15 -14.55 2.03 -65.05
C ARG A 15 -14.13 3.45 -64.69
N HIS A 16 -14.55 3.90 -63.51
CA HIS A 16 -13.87 4.99 -62.82
C HIS A 16 -12.60 4.40 -62.21
N HIS A 17 -11.46 4.78 -62.78
CA HIS A 17 -10.15 4.60 -62.15
C HIS A 17 -10.12 5.47 -60.89
N LEU A 18 -10.49 4.88 -59.76
CA LEU A 18 -10.17 5.45 -58.46
C LEU A 18 -8.63 5.40 -58.32
N PRO A 19 -7.96 6.53 -58.03
CA PRO A 19 -6.55 6.46 -57.71
C PRO A 19 -6.42 5.63 -56.43
N LEU A 20 -5.66 4.55 -56.51
CA LEU A 20 -5.13 3.85 -55.36
C LEU A 20 -4.37 4.88 -54.52
N ARG A 21 -5.06 5.49 -53.55
CA ARG A 21 -4.39 6.16 -52.44
C ARG A 21 -3.68 5.05 -51.68
N LEU A 22 -2.39 4.88 -52.00
CA LEU A 22 -1.43 4.26 -51.10
C LEU A 22 -1.56 4.97 -49.75
N LEU A 23 -2.36 4.39 -48.86
CA LEU A 23 -2.25 4.61 -47.44
C LEU A 23 -0.82 4.20 -47.10
N HIS A 24 0.07 5.20 -47.02
CA HIS A 24 1.31 5.06 -46.30
C HIS A 24 0.92 4.77 -44.85
N HIS A 25 0.77 3.49 -44.52
CA HIS A 25 0.96 3.02 -43.17
C HIS A 25 2.39 3.44 -42.80
N ARG A 26 2.51 4.64 -42.22
CA ARG A 26 3.65 4.96 -41.39
C ARG A 26 3.68 3.86 -40.34
N TYR A 27 4.59 2.92 -40.53
CA TYR A 27 5.12 2.11 -39.44
C TYR A 27 5.69 3.10 -38.43
N LEU A 28 4.84 3.57 -37.52
CA LEU A 28 5.30 4.07 -36.25
C LEU A 28 6.00 2.88 -35.62
N HIS A 29 7.32 2.91 -35.68
CA HIS A 29 8.15 2.00 -34.92
C HIS A 29 7.61 2.02 -33.49
N PRO A 30 7.12 0.90 -32.93
CA PRO A 30 6.80 0.85 -31.52
C PRO A 30 8.09 1.22 -30.81
N GLN A 31 8.09 2.37 -30.13
CA GLN A 31 9.14 2.66 -29.17
C GLN A 31 9.14 1.47 -28.20
N PRO A 32 10.29 0.82 -27.93
CA PRO A 32 10.33 -0.18 -26.88
C PRO A 32 9.81 0.49 -25.60
N PRO A 33 8.96 -0.21 -24.82
CA PRO A 33 8.46 0.35 -23.57
C PRO A 33 9.66 0.83 -22.75
N PRO A 34 9.55 1.98 -22.06
CA PRO A 34 10.63 2.44 -21.20
C PRO A 34 11.02 1.30 -20.25
N PRO A 35 12.32 1.14 -19.95
CA PRO A 35 12.75 0.13 -19.00
C PRO A 35 11.98 0.32 -17.70
N PRO A 36 11.55 -0.77 -17.04
CA PRO A 36 10.84 -0.66 -15.78
C PRO A 36 11.71 0.14 -14.79
N PRO A 37 11.10 0.99 -13.95
CA PRO A 37 11.86 1.77 -12.97
C PRO A 37 12.75 0.83 -12.16
N THR A 38 14.04 1.15 -12.09
CA THR A 38 14.99 0.40 -11.27
C THR A 38 14.73 0.71 -9.81
N ILE A 39 13.93 -0.14 -9.18
CA ILE A 39 13.63 0.00 -7.75
C ILE A 39 14.71 -0.72 -6.95
N GLU A 40 15.65 0.04 -6.41
CA GLU A 40 16.61 -0.46 -5.43
C GLU A 40 15.93 -0.66 -4.07
N TYR A 41 15.92 -1.90 -3.58
CA TYR A 41 15.43 -2.24 -2.26
C TYR A 41 16.59 -2.43 -1.27
N PRO A 42 16.47 -1.97 -0.01
CA PRO A 42 17.49 -2.25 0.99
C PRO A 42 17.47 -3.75 1.33
N LEU A 43 18.57 -4.46 1.04
CA LEU A 43 18.74 -5.88 1.39
C LEU A 43 19.43 -6.09 2.75
N THR A 44 19.49 -5.05 3.58
CA THR A 44 20.15 -5.06 4.89
C THR A 44 19.36 -5.82 5.96
N HIS A 45 18.09 -6.11 5.70
CA HIS A 45 17.17 -6.79 6.59
C HIS A 45 16.14 -7.59 5.78
N PRO A 46 15.54 -8.63 6.36
CA PRO A 46 14.51 -9.40 5.66
C PRO A 46 13.25 -8.57 5.41
N ILE A 47 12.73 -8.69 4.19
CA ILE A 47 11.47 -8.09 3.74
C ILE A 47 10.62 -9.24 3.18
N TYR A 48 9.45 -9.46 3.77
CA TYR A 48 8.53 -10.53 3.36
C TYR A 48 7.17 -9.97 2.93
N THR A 49 6.61 -10.54 1.87
CA THR A 49 5.21 -10.31 1.52
C THR A 49 4.34 -11.40 2.13
N ILE A 50 3.29 -11.01 2.85
CA ILE A 50 2.28 -11.91 3.40
C ILE A 50 1.15 -12.04 2.41
N TRP A 51 1.00 -13.25 1.89
CA TRP A 51 -0.04 -13.64 0.95
C TRP A 51 -1.06 -14.54 1.64
N ALA A 52 -2.26 -14.64 1.05
CA ALA A 52 -3.19 -15.71 1.38
C ALA A 52 -3.86 -16.27 0.14
N ALA A 53 -4.24 -17.54 0.23
CA ALA A 53 -5.02 -18.20 -0.81
C ALA A 53 -6.36 -17.49 -1.07
N ASN A 54 -6.94 -16.85 -0.04
CA ASN A 54 -8.19 -16.09 -0.16
C ASN A 54 -8.31 -15.02 0.95
N ILE A 55 -9.40 -14.26 0.94
CA ILE A 55 -9.81 -13.38 2.04
C ILE A 55 -10.19 -14.18 3.30
N SER A 56 -10.21 -13.51 4.46
CA SER A 56 -10.69 -14.08 5.73
C SER A 56 -9.95 -15.32 6.25
N LEU A 57 -8.74 -15.60 5.76
CA LEU A 57 -7.88 -16.68 6.26
C LEU A 57 -6.95 -16.26 7.42
N GLY A 58 -7.12 -15.04 7.94
CA GLY A 58 -6.34 -14.56 9.09
C GLY A 58 -4.95 -14.03 8.77
N LYS A 59 -4.71 -13.48 7.56
CA LYS A 59 -3.43 -12.82 7.21
C LYS A 59 -2.95 -11.85 8.28
N THR A 60 -3.82 -10.95 8.70
CA THR A 60 -3.51 -9.92 9.70
C THR A 60 -3.23 -10.50 11.08
N LEU A 61 -3.81 -11.66 11.42
CA LEU A 61 -3.46 -12.39 12.64
C LEU A 61 -2.03 -12.95 12.56
N ILE A 62 -1.62 -13.45 11.40
CA ILE A 62 -0.24 -13.91 11.16
C ILE A 62 0.73 -12.72 11.30
N SER A 63 0.45 -11.59 10.66
CA SER A 63 1.26 -10.37 10.77
C SER A 63 1.39 -9.88 12.22
N ALA A 64 0.30 -9.89 12.99
CA ALA A 64 0.33 -9.56 14.42
C ALA A 64 1.12 -10.59 15.25
N GLY A 65 1.01 -11.89 14.94
CA GLY A 65 1.78 -12.94 15.60
C GLY A 65 3.28 -12.81 15.34
N LEU A 66 3.66 -12.53 14.09
CA LEU A 66 5.04 -12.28 13.69
C LEU A 66 5.63 -11.07 14.41
N SER A 67 4.89 -9.96 14.49
CA SER A 67 5.37 -8.75 15.19
C SER A 67 5.60 -9.03 16.67
N ILE A 68 4.69 -9.74 17.32
CA ILE A 68 4.84 -10.19 18.71
C ILE A 68 6.09 -11.07 18.84
N ALA A 69 6.18 -12.17 18.10
CA ALA A 69 7.27 -13.13 18.23
C ALA A 69 8.65 -12.49 17.99
N PHE A 70 8.76 -11.62 16.98
CA PHE A 70 10.00 -10.93 16.66
C PHE A 70 10.41 -9.97 17.78
N LEU A 71 9.52 -9.07 18.18
CA LEU A 71 9.83 -7.99 19.13
C LEU A 71 9.97 -8.47 20.57
N THR A 72 9.36 -9.60 20.94
CA THR A 72 9.49 -10.18 22.28
C THR A 72 10.50 -11.31 22.38
N SER A 73 11.14 -11.72 21.28
CA SER A 73 12.20 -12.71 21.35
C SER A 73 13.40 -12.17 22.13
N THR A 74 13.92 -12.94 23.08
CA THR A 74 15.14 -12.61 23.81
C THR A 74 16.36 -13.07 23.00
N SER A 75 17.31 -12.18 22.73
CA SER A 75 18.61 -12.59 22.16
C SER A 75 19.58 -12.86 23.30
N THR A 76 20.24 -14.02 23.32
CA THR A 76 21.08 -14.48 24.44
C THR A 76 22.45 -13.81 24.52
N VAL A 77 22.83 -12.98 23.53
CA VAL A 77 24.20 -12.50 23.38
C VAL A 77 24.33 -10.97 23.53
N VAL A 78 23.34 -10.18 23.10
CA VAL A 78 23.29 -8.71 23.25
C VAL A 78 21.82 -8.25 23.21
N ASN A 79 21.41 -7.33 24.10
CA ASN A 79 20.12 -6.61 24.00
C ASN A 79 20.18 -5.58 22.86
N ILE A 80 20.18 -6.10 21.63
CA ILE A 80 20.08 -5.31 20.41
C ILE A 80 18.63 -4.81 20.28
N PRO A 81 18.39 -3.50 20.09
CA PRO A 81 17.08 -2.97 19.76
C PRO A 81 16.53 -3.66 18.51
N LYS A 82 15.22 -3.91 18.50
CA LYS A 82 14.54 -4.58 17.39
C LYS A 82 13.53 -3.68 16.75
N LYS A 83 13.40 -3.78 15.43
CA LYS A 83 12.42 -3.01 14.67
C LYS A 83 11.58 -3.90 13.78
N PHE A 84 10.27 -3.82 13.94
CA PHE A 84 9.31 -4.51 13.10
C PHE A 84 8.49 -3.50 12.32
N VAL A 85 8.59 -3.53 10.99
CA VAL A 85 7.85 -2.66 10.09
C VAL A 85 6.73 -3.47 9.44
N TYR A 86 5.49 -3.06 9.66
CA TYR A 86 4.31 -3.60 9.01
C TYR A 86 3.77 -2.59 8.00
N LEU A 87 3.67 -2.98 6.74
CA LEU A 87 3.12 -2.18 5.65
C LEU A 87 1.85 -2.86 5.11
N LYS A 88 0.73 -2.13 5.12
CA LYS A 88 -0.50 -2.48 4.39
C LYS A 88 -0.60 -1.51 3.20
N PRO A 89 -0.20 -1.93 1.98
CA PRO A 89 -0.10 -1.02 0.85
C PRO A 89 -1.47 -0.50 0.39
N ILE A 90 -2.46 -1.40 0.35
CA ILE A 90 -3.82 -1.14 -0.13
C ILE A 90 -4.77 -1.59 0.98
N GLN A 91 -5.72 -0.75 1.38
CA GLN A 91 -6.74 -1.07 2.38
C GLN A 91 -8.10 -0.59 1.90
N THR A 92 -9.09 -1.47 1.80
CA THR A 92 -10.49 -1.10 1.57
C THR A 92 -11.28 -1.17 2.88
N GLY A 93 -12.41 -0.47 2.98
CA GLY A 93 -13.20 -0.39 4.21
C GLY A 93 -12.66 0.55 5.30
N PHE A 94 -11.67 1.39 4.98
CA PHE A 94 -11.01 2.31 5.90
C PHE A 94 -11.92 3.52 6.26
N PRO A 95 -11.92 4.04 7.51
CA PRO A 95 -11.12 3.64 8.68
C PRO A 95 -11.74 2.54 9.55
N ASN A 96 -12.97 2.10 9.25
CA ASN A 96 -13.68 1.11 10.06
C ASN A 96 -12.94 -0.24 10.08
N TYR A 97 -12.29 -0.58 8.97
CA TYR A 97 -11.38 -1.70 8.83
C TYR A 97 -9.98 -1.17 8.54
N SER A 98 -9.04 -1.48 9.44
CA SER A 98 -7.65 -1.10 9.29
C SER A 98 -6.76 -2.20 9.87
N ASP A 99 -6.07 -2.90 8.99
CA ASP A 99 -5.17 -3.98 9.36
C ASP A 99 -3.96 -3.45 10.14
N SER A 100 -3.44 -2.26 9.78
CA SER A 100 -2.34 -1.61 10.51
C SER A 100 -2.74 -1.27 11.95
N LEU A 101 -3.95 -0.72 12.15
CA LEU A 101 -4.50 -0.44 13.46
C LEU A 101 -4.74 -1.73 14.25
N PHE A 102 -5.18 -2.80 13.58
CA PHE A 102 -5.36 -4.12 14.21
C PHE A 102 -4.03 -4.66 14.74
N VAL A 103 -2.97 -4.70 13.93
CA VAL A 103 -1.64 -5.18 14.34
C VAL A 103 -1.11 -4.34 15.50
N TYR A 104 -1.19 -3.00 15.38
CA TYR A 104 -0.79 -2.06 16.43
C TYR A 104 -1.49 -2.32 17.76
N ARG A 105 -2.83 -2.43 17.74
CA ARG A 105 -3.65 -2.67 18.95
C ARG A 105 -3.42 -4.05 19.55
N LYS A 106 -3.29 -5.09 18.72
CA LYS A 106 -3.07 -6.46 19.19
C LYS A 106 -1.70 -6.62 19.84
N PHE A 107 -0.66 -6.09 19.20
CA PHE A 107 0.67 -6.05 19.79
C PHE A 107 0.67 -5.29 21.13
N SER A 108 0.10 -4.07 21.14
CA SER A 108 0.04 -3.24 22.36
C SER A 108 -0.68 -3.95 23.50
N LYS A 109 -1.82 -4.58 23.22
CA LYS A 109 -2.59 -5.36 24.21
C LYS A 109 -1.80 -6.57 24.71
N PHE A 110 -1.11 -7.28 23.83
CA PHE A 110 -0.27 -8.41 24.21
C PHE A 110 0.87 -7.95 25.12
N PHE A 111 1.60 -6.92 24.71
CA PHE A 111 2.74 -6.39 25.46
C PHE A 111 2.35 -5.95 26.87
N LEU A 112 1.30 -5.11 26.99
CA LEU A 112 0.83 -4.61 28.29
C LEU A 112 0.32 -5.71 29.22
N ARG A 113 -0.20 -6.81 28.66
CA ARG A 113 -0.66 -7.97 29.44
C ARG A 113 0.50 -8.81 29.95
N ASN A 114 1.54 -9.00 29.14
CA ASN A 114 2.68 -9.86 29.50
C ASN A 114 3.77 -9.12 30.27
N ARG A 115 3.80 -7.78 30.20
CA ARG A 115 4.72 -6.89 30.93
C ARG A 115 6.17 -7.41 30.90
N PRO A 116 6.83 -7.38 29.73
CA PRO A 116 8.24 -7.77 29.65
C PRO A 116 9.14 -6.79 30.42
N GLU A 117 10.40 -7.14 30.64
CA GLU A 117 11.39 -6.32 31.37
C GLU A 117 11.97 -5.15 30.55
N PHE A 118 11.49 -4.95 29.33
CA PHE A 118 11.92 -3.86 28.45
C PHE A 118 10.73 -3.02 28.02
N SER A 119 10.99 -1.79 27.58
CA SER A 119 9.99 -0.93 26.94
C SER A 119 10.06 -1.04 25.42
N ILE A 120 8.98 -0.66 24.74
CA ILE A 120 8.94 -0.59 23.27
C ILE A 120 8.12 0.62 22.80
N PHE A 121 8.49 1.25 21.68
CA PHE A 121 7.61 2.19 20.99
C PHE A 121 6.75 1.46 19.97
N ALA A 122 5.46 1.75 19.96
CA ALA A 122 4.55 1.27 18.93
C ALA A 122 3.90 2.48 18.26
N SER A 123 3.93 2.51 16.93
CA SER A 123 3.30 3.56 16.12
C SER A 123 2.40 3.00 15.03
N ASN A 124 1.38 3.77 14.67
CA ASN A 124 0.47 3.49 13.56
C ASN A 124 0.31 4.76 12.71
N HIS A 125 0.43 4.58 11.39
CA HIS A 125 0.48 5.67 10.41
C HIS A 125 -0.54 5.43 9.31
N VAL A 126 -1.14 6.52 8.81
CA VAL A 126 -1.95 6.50 7.59
C VAL A 126 -1.43 7.58 6.66
N LEU A 127 -0.85 7.16 5.53
CA LEU A 127 -0.15 8.07 4.64
C LEU A 127 -1.13 8.77 3.70
N ASN A 128 -1.92 8.00 2.96
CA ASN A 128 -2.89 8.50 2.01
C ASN A 128 -4.26 7.82 2.19
N ALA A 129 -5.34 8.56 1.99
CA ALA A 129 -6.69 8.02 1.96
C ALA A 129 -7.55 8.74 0.90
N SER A 130 -8.53 8.04 0.33
CA SER A 130 -9.52 8.67 -0.56
C SER A 130 -10.30 9.75 0.17
N GLY A 131 -10.88 10.73 -0.55
CA GLY A 131 -11.68 11.78 0.06
C GLY A 131 -12.81 11.28 0.99
N PRO A 132 -13.59 10.25 0.63
CA PRO A 132 -14.58 9.66 1.53
C PRO A 132 -13.97 9.06 2.81
N ALA A 133 -12.81 8.40 2.69
CA ALA A 133 -12.13 7.73 3.79
C ALA A 133 -11.41 8.72 4.72
N ALA A 134 -10.79 9.76 4.15
CA ALA A 134 -10.20 10.89 4.87
C ALA A 134 -11.24 11.60 5.75
N ARG A 135 -12.39 11.96 5.16
CA ARG A 135 -13.52 12.57 5.92
C ARG A 135 -14.05 11.67 7.02
N ALA A 136 -14.09 10.36 6.79
CA ALA A 136 -14.50 9.41 7.83
C ALA A 136 -13.50 9.34 9.00
N LEU A 137 -12.19 9.48 8.71
CA LEU A 137 -11.14 9.44 9.74
C LEU A 137 -11.03 10.75 10.52
N LEU A 138 -11.04 11.90 9.83
CA LEU A 138 -10.79 13.21 10.41
C LEU A 138 -12.08 13.94 10.87
N GLY A 139 -13.24 13.44 10.46
CA GLY A 139 -14.54 14.09 10.69
C GLY A 139 -14.88 15.15 9.64
N GLU A 140 -16.15 15.59 9.63
CA GLU A 140 -16.69 16.53 8.63
C GLU A 140 -16.11 17.96 8.70
N CYS A 141 -15.41 18.32 9.79
CA CYS A 141 -14.86 19.66 10.00
C CYS A 141 -13.45 19.86 9.41
N TRP A 142 -12.87 18.87 8.72
CA TRP A 142 -11.63 19.08 7.99
C TRP A 142 -11.91 19.86 6.69
N GLU A 143 -11.99 21.18 6.79
CA GLU A 143 -11.90 22.03 5.61
C GLU A 143 -10.56 21.77 4.91
N SER A 144 -10.61 21.54 3.60
CA SER A 144 -9.47 21.34 2.72
C SER A 144 -8.47 22.51 2.84
N GLY A 145 -7.59 22.48 3.83
CA GLY A 145 -6.67 23.60 4.11
C GLY A 145 -5.95 23.59 5.47
N GLY A 146 -6.25 22.62 6.35
CA GLY A 146 -5.90 22.70 7.78
C GLY A 146 -4.58 22.10 8.26
N PHE A 147 -3.64 21.63 7.42
CA PHE A 147 -2.25 21.40 7.84
C PHE A 147 -1.33 21.43 6.63
N ARG A 148 -0.41 22.40 6.60
CA ARG A 148 0.76 22.37 5.73
C ARG A 148 1.71 21.28 6.23
N SER A 149 1.31 20.01 6.10
CA SER A 149 2.29 18.93 5.98
C SER A 149 3.06 19.23 4.70
N GLY A 150 4.38 19.35 4.79
CA GLY A 150 5.22 19.68 3.64
C GLY A 150 4.82 18.81 2.45
N LYS A 151 4.38 19.43 1.35
CA LYS A 151 3.88 18.76 0.13
C LYS A 151 4.71 17.51 -0.18
N ILE A 152 4.24 16.33 0.22
CA ILE A 152 4.64 15.07 -0.40
C ILE A 152 3.74 14.97 -1.63
N GLY A 153 4.04 15.77 -2.66
CA GLY A 153 3.33 15.77 -3.94
C GLY A 153 1.85 16.17 -3.87
N ASN A 154 1.35 16.76 -4.95
CA ASN A 154 -0.07 16.64 -5.25
C ASN A 154 -0.16 15.32 -6.02
N PHE A 155 -0.33 14.18 -5.33
CA PHE A 155 -0.57 12.92 -6.04
C PHE A 155 -1.89 13.11 -6.79
N GLY A 156 -1.85 13.08 -8.12
CA GLY A 156 -3.06 13.05 -8.92
C GLY A 156 -3.90 11.82 -8.54
N GLY A 157 -5.19 11.80 -8.87
CA GLY A 157 -6.00 10.61 -8.66
C GLY A 157 -6.74 10.53 -7.32
N GLY A 158 -7.24 11.65 -6.78
CA GLY A 158 -8.30 11.63 -5.75
C GLY A 158 -7.90 11.23 -4.32
N PHE A 159 -6.60 11.10 -4.05
CA PHE A 159 -6.06 10.84 -2.71
C PHE A 159 -5.73 12.12 -1.93
N GLU A 160 -6.01 12.09 -0.63
CA GLU A 160 -5.55 13.08 0.34
C GLU A 160 -4.35 12.53 1.12
N SER A 161 -3.26 13.29 1.15
CA SER A 161 -2.10 12.96 2.01
C SER A 161 -2.40 13.39 3.44
N LEU A 162 -2.67 12.41 4.31
CA LEU A 162 -3.12 12.67 5.67
C LEU A 162 -1.95 12.88 6.63
N GLY A 163 -0.87 12.11 6.47
CA GLY A 163 0.23 12.08 7.43
C GLY A 163 -0.24 11.78 8.86
N TRP A 164 -1.35 11.05 9.00
CA TRP A 164 -1.94 10.75 10.30
C TRP A 164 -1.04 9.79 11.07
N TYR A 165 -0.85 10.07 12.36
CA TYR A 165 0.13 9.41 13.20
C TYR A 165 -0.38 9.26 14.63
N GLU A 166 -0.25 8.05 15.17
CA GLU A 166 -0.34 7.79 16.61
C GLU A 166 0.88 6.97 17.06
N GLU A 167 1.39 7.27 18.25
CA GLU A 167 2.47 6.51 18.87
C GLU A 167 2.26 6.39 20.37
N ARG A 168 2.73 5.28 20.93
CA ARG A 168 2.74 5.01 22.36
C ARG A 168 4.01 4.30 22.76
N LYS A 169 4.67 4.80 23.81
CA LYS A 169 5.65 4.02 24.56
C LYS A 169 4.92 3.03 25.46
N LEU A 170 5.18 1.74 25.27
CA LEU A 170 4.67 0.67 26.11
C LEU A 170 5.75 0.31 27.13
N GLU A 171 5.45 0.54 28.40
CA GLU A 171 6.41 0.35 29.49
C GLU A 171 6.43 -1.10 29.98
N GLY A 172 7.65 -1.59 30.23
CA GLY A 172 7.93 -2.88 30.86
C GLY A 172 8.00 -2.78 32.39
N VAL A 173 8.41 -3.87 33.04
CA VAL A 173 8.51 -3.96 34.52
C VAL A 173 9.72 -3.21 35.08
N GLU A 174 10.87 -3.24 34.40
CA GLU A 174 12.06 -2.50 34.84
C GLU A 174 12.07 -1.08 34.23
N ASN A 175 11.58 -0.12 35.01
CA ASN A 175 11.92 1.30 34.84
C ASN A 175 12.93 1.67 35.93
N ASP A 176 14.15 1.13 35.86
CA ASP A 176 15.24 1.72 36.63
C ASP A 176 15.59 3.03 35.93
N GLY A 177 15.11 4.15 36.48
CA GLY A 177 15.25 5.52 35.93
C GLY A 177 16.68 6.02 35.78
N THR A 178 17.66 5.12 35.86
CA THR A 178 19.10 5.34 35.76
C THR A 178 19.73 4.77 34.48
N LYS A 179 19.04 3.92 33.69
CA LYS A 179 19.52 3.55 32.36
C LYS A 179 19.01 4.58 31.35
N GLY A 180 19.88 5.51 31.00
CA GLY A 180 19.65 6.58 30.04
C GLY A 180 19.10 6.09 28.70
N ALA A 181 18.67 7.04 27.87
CA ALA A 181 18.02 6.92 26.55
C ALA A 181 18.70 5.94 25.54
N GLY A 182 18.77 4.66 25.88
CA GLY A 182 19.19 3.59 25.00
C GLY A 182 18.14 3.38 23.93
N ALA A 183 18.59 2.96 22.74
CA ALA A 183 17.70 2.66 21.63
C ALA A 183 16.67 1.61 22.07
N CYS A 184 15.39 2.01 21.97
CA CYS A 184 14.25 1.18 22.34
C CYS A 184 13.81 0.38 21.11
N SER A 185 13.26 -0.81 21.30
CA SER A 185 12.65 -1.54 20.19
C SER A 185 11.44 -0.75 19.63
N GLU A 186 11.07 -1.02 18.39
CA GLU A 186 10.01 -0.29 17.68
C GLU A 186 9.08 -1.23 16.88
N LEU A 187 7.78 -1.06 17.05
CA LEU A 187 6.75 -1.50 16.11
C LEU A 187 6.28 -0.30 15.28
N ILE A 188 6.31 -0.42 13.96
CA ILE A 188 5.83 0.61 13.04
C ILE A 188 4.79 -0.01 12.11
N CYS A 189 3.52 0.37 12.26
CA CYS A 189 2.44 -0.06 11.39
C CYS A 189 2.05 1.06 10.43
N LYS A 190 1.92 0.80 9.13
CA LYS A 190 1.52 1.82 8.15
C LYS A 190 0.43 1.30 7.23
N THR A 191 -0.66 2.06 7.08
CA THR A 191 -1.54 2.00 5.92
C THR A 191 -1.04 2.99 4.89
N VAL A 192 -0.71 2.53 3.68
CA VAL A 192 -0.16 3.39 2.62
C VAL A 192 -1.29 4.10 1.87
N TYR A 193 -2.27 3.35 1.34
CA TYR A 193 -3.47 3.87 0.70
C TYR A 193 -4.74 3.23 1.26
N GLY A 194 -5.71 4.04 1.64
CA GLY A 194 -7.00 3.60 2.19
C GLY A 194 -8.21 4.11 1.41
N TRP A 195 -9.15 3.22 1.08
CA TRP A 195 -10.47 3.52 0.51
C TRP A 195 -11.57 3.21 1.52
N ARG A 196 -12.71 3.90 1.40
CA ARG A 196 -13.82 3.79 2.36
C ARG A 196 -14.69 2.57 2.13
N GLU A 197 -15.03 2.28 0.89
CA GLU A 197 -15.89 1.17 0.54
C GLU A 197 -15.18 -0.13 0.84
N GLN A 198 -15.88 -1.06 1.49
CA GLN A 198 -15.35 -2.39 1.80
C GLN A 198 -15.63 -3.36 0.64
N ILE A 199 -15.02 -3.06 -0.51
CA ILE A 199 -15.14 -3.84 -1.74
C ILE A 199 -13.76 -4.16 -2.31
N LEU A 200 -13.70 -4.79 -3.49
CA LEU A 200 -12.43 -5.05 -4.17
C LEU A 200 -11.74 -3.73 -4.55
N PRO A 201 -10.40 -3.65 -4.47
CA PRO A 201 -9.66 -2.40 -4.68
C PRO A 201 -10.00 -1.63 -5.97
N HIS A 202 -10.08 -2.30 -7.12
CA HIS A 202 -10.43 -1.65 -8.40
C HIS A 202 -11.82 -1.00 -8.40
N LEU A 203 -12.80 -1.64 -7.75
CA LEU A 203 -14.14 -1.07 -7.64
C LEU A 203 -14.18 0.11 -6.67
N ALA A 204 -13.38 0.06 -5.61
CA ALA A 204 -13.28 1.15 -4.65
C ALA A 204 -12.62 2.39 -5.29
N GLU A 205 -11.59 2.16 -6.11
CA GLU A 205 -10.98 3.19 -6.96
C GLU A 205 -12.01 3.88 -7.86
N GLU A 206 -12.77 3.10 -8.65
CA GLU A 206 -13.76 3.65 -9.58
C GLU A 206 -14.83 4.48 -8.87
N ARG A 207 -15.36 3.98 -7.74
CA ARG A 207 -16.46 4.63 -7.01
C ARG A 207 -16.06 5.86 -6.24
N GLU A 208 -14.85 5.86 -5.69
CA GLU A 208 -14.36 6.97 -4.86
C GLU A 208 -13.57 7.99 -5.66
N GLY A 209 -13.35 7.74 -6.95
CA GLY A 209 -12.56 8.60 -7.84
C GLY A 209 -11.10 8.70 -7.39
N ALA A 210 -10.62 7.67 -6.67
CA ALA A 210 -9.32 7.63 -6.04
C ALA A 210 -8.44 6.59 -6.75
N ALA A 211 -7.82 7.00 -7.86
CA ALA A 211 -7.02 6.16 -8.72
C ALA A 211 -5.58 6.01 -8.22
N LEU A 212 -5.04 4.80 -8.32
CA LEU A 212 -3.67 4.51 -7.90
C LEU A 212 -2.89 3.73 -8.96
N GLU A 213 -1.87 4.38 -9.50
CA GLU A 213 -0.94 3.76 -10.43
C GLU A 213 0.05 2.82 -9.72
N ASP A 214 0.37 1.68 -10.34
CA ASP A 214 1.30 0.69 -9.80
C ASP A 214 2.67 1.30 -9.47
N SER A 215 3.15 2.20 -10.34
CA SER A 215 4.43 2.88 -10.15
C SER A 215 4.46 3.78 -8.92
N GLU A 216 3.34 4.42 -8.59
CA GLU A 216 3.20 5.28 -7.42
C GLU A 216 3.20 4.45 -6.13
N LEU A 217 2.46 3.33 -6.13
CA LEU A 217 2.43 2.38 -5.03
C LEU A 217 3.83 1.82 -4.74
N LEU A 218 4.56 1.41 -5.77
CA LEU A 218 5.91 0.89 -5.65
C LEU A 218 6.89 1.94 -5.08
N GLU A 219 6.77 3.19 -5.50
CA GLU A 219 7.58 4.29 -4.97
C GLU A 219 7.29 4.56 -3.48
N MET A 220 6.01 4.55 -3.10
CA MET A 220 5.62 4.67 -1.69
C MET A 220 6.08 3.50 -0.84
N LEU A 221 6.05 2.27 -1.37
CA LEU A 221 6.57 1.09 -0.67
C LEU A 221 8.08 1.21 -0.44
N LYS A 222 8.84 1.65 -1.45
CA LYS A 222 10.27 1.93 -1.32
C LYS A 222 10.53 2.92 -0.18
N ARG A 223 9.82 4.04 -0.15
CA ARG A 223 9.88 5.03 0.94
C ARG A 223 9.50 4.42 2.29
N GLY A 224 8.46 3.58 2.33
CA GLY A 224 7.97 2.92 3.53
C GLY A 224 9.02 2.02 4.19
N MET A 225 9.74 1.24 3.37
CA MET A 225 10.83 0.35 3.79
C MET A 225 12.08 1.13 4.24
N GLN A 226 12.43 2.19 3.53
CA GLN A 226 13.59 3.03 3.86
C GLN A 226 13.37 3.90 5.10
N ASN A 227 12.15 4.40 5.33
CA ASN A 227 11.85 5.22 6.50
C ASN A 227 11.68 4.38 7.79
N GLY A 228 11.51 3.07 7.66
CA GLY A 228 11.50 2.16 8.80
C GLY A 228 12.90 1.96 9.37
N VAL A 229 13.90 1.74 8.51
CA VAL A 229 15.27 1.41 8.92
C VAL A 229 16.12 2.68 8.80
N GLY A 230 16.63 3.20 9.91
CA GLY A 230 17.28 4.52 9.97
C GLY A 230 18.26 4.81 8.83
N LYS A 231 18.32 6.07 8.39
CA LYS A 231 19.26 6.55 7.36
C LYS A 231 20.72 6.32 7.73
N ASP A 232 21.00 6.25 9.02
CA ASP A 232 22.31 5.91 9.54
C ASP A 232 22.37 4.38 9.65
N GLY A 233 23.32 3.78 8.95
CA GLY A 233 23.60 2.35 8.95
C GLY A 233 24.07 1.84 10.32
N ASN A 234 23.25 2.02 11.34
CA ASN A 234 23.43 1.44 12.66
C ASN A 234 23.20 -0.06 12.51
N LYS A 235 24.30 -0.78 12.25
CA LYS A 235 24.33 -2.22 11.98
C LYS A 235 23.87 -3.05 13.18
N ASP A 236 23.61 -2.40 14.32
CA ASP A 236 23.29 -3.01 15.60
C ASP A 236 21.80 -2.98 15.94
N VAL A 237 20.89 -2.86 14.95
CA VAL A 237 19.43 -2.99 15.14
C VAL A 237 18.91 -4.17 14.34
N GLY A 238 18.28 -5.13 15.01
CA GLY A 238 17.61 -6.25 14.35
C GLY A 238 16.31 -5.77 13.70
N ALA A 239 16.27 -5.63 12.38
CA ALA A 239 15.08 -5.16 11.66
C ALA A 239 14.38 -6.28 10.87
N THR A 240 13.07 -6.18 10.69
CA THR A 240 12.28 -7.00 9.75
C THR A 240 11.13 -6.16 9.20
N CYS A 241 10.83 -6.33 7.91
CA CYS A 241 9.71 -5.69 7.24
C CYS A 241 8.73 -6.75 6.72
N VAL A 242 7.45 -6.50 6.92
CA VAL A 242 6.34 -7.31 6.41
C VAL A 242 5.40 -6.43 5.59
N ILE A 243 5.10 -6.87 4.38
CA ILE A 243 4.16 -6.24 3.46
C ILE A 243 2.94 -7.15 3.33
N GLU A 244 1.79 -6.74 3.86
CA GLU A 244 0.56 -7.55 3.79
C GLU A 244 -0.25 -7.19 2.54
N ASN A 245 -0.52 -8.19 1.69
CA ASN A 245 -1.35 -7.98 0.51
C ASN A 245 -2.82 -7.73 0.88
N ASP A 246 -3.57 -7.15 -0.06
CA ASP A 246 -5.02 -7.09 0.04
C ASP A 246 -5.66 -8.19 -0.82
N GLY A 247 -6.73 -8.82 -0.32
CA GLY A 247 -7.36 -9.93 -1.04
C GLY A 247 -6.58 -11.25 -1.06
N GLY A 248 -6.90 -12.11 -2.02
CA GLY A 248 -6.16 -13.35 -2.34
C GLY A 248 -4.95 -13.07 -3.24
N VAL A 249 -4.16 -14.11 -3.54
CA VAL A 249 -2.93 -13.99 -4.37
C VAL A 249 -3.17 -13.33 -5.73
N ALA A 250 -4.31 -13.60 -6.36
CA ALA A 250 -4.64 -13.09 -7.71
C ALA A 250 -5.82 -12.10 -7.68
N SER A 251 -6.08 -11.46 -6.54
CA SER A 251 -7.09 -10.41 -6.48
C SER A 251 -6.63 -9.18 -7.27
N PRO A 252 -7.53 -8.55 -8.06
CA PRO A 252 -7.19 -7.35 -8.81
C PRO A 252 -6.81 -6.19 -7.87
N CYS A 253 -5.71 -5.53 -8.21
CA CYS A 253 -5.25 -4.28 -7.60
C CYS A 253 -6.15 -3.11 -8.04
N PRO A 254 -6.01 -1.91 -7.44
CA PRO A 254 -6.77 -0.73 -7.85
C PRO A 254 -6.77 -0.46 -9.37
N SER A 255 -5.60 -0.58 -10.00
CA SER A 255 -5.36 -0.37 -11.44
C SER A 255 -5.88 -1.48 -12.38
N GLY A 256 -6.41 -2.58 -11.83
CA GLY A 256 -6.64 -3.86 -12.56
C GLY A 256 -8.09 -4.27 -12.74
#